data_AF-A0A1I7LTI3-F1
#
_entry.id   AF-A0A1I7LTI3-F1
#
_cell.length_a   1.000
_cell.length_b   1.000
_cell.length_c   1.000
_cell.angle_alpha   90.00
_cell.angle_beta   90.00
_cell.angle_gamma   90.00
#
_symmetry.space_group_name_H-M   'P 1'
#
loop_
_entity.id
_entity.type
_entity.pdbx_description
1 polymer ?
#
loop_
_entity_poly.entity_id
_entity_poly.type
_entity_poly.pdbx_seq_one_letter_code
_entity_poly.pdbx_strand_id
1 'polypeptide(L)'
;MDAVTLSELRAITLGARALEDAARKQAERAERLITLIEQETAKSGDAALKRQDGRLTEAGIAALNAAFEAGVTLTEAATQFGIHLSAASYRRSIWRAERSREPQAAVQGNLGEQGCE
;
A
#
# COMPACT_ATOMS: atom_id res chain seq x y z
N MET A 1 3.02 43.95 31.13
CA MET A 1 3.53 42.62 30.75
C MET A 1 4.91 42.49 31.37
N ASP A 2 5.10 41.51 32.25
CA ASP A 2 6.35 41.38 33.00
C ASP A 2 7.47 40.70 32.17
N ALA A 3 8.71 40.81 32.65
CA ALA A 3 9.89 40.31 31.96
C ALA A 3 9.92 38.77 31.86
N VAL A 4 9.24 38.07 32.78
CA VAL A 4 9.15 36.62 32.82
C VAL A 4 8.25 36.14 31.68
N THR A 5 7.05 36.71 31.57
CA THR A 5 6.08 36.44 30.49
C THR A 5 6.68 36.70 29.11
N LEU A 6 7.47 37.78 28.98
CA LEU A 6 8.14 38.13 27.72
C LEU A 6 9.26 37.14 27.36
N SER A 7 9.95 36.60 28.36
CA SER A 7 10.99 35.58 28.16
C SER A 7 10.39 34.22 27.80
N GLU A 8 9.30 33.81 28.44
CA GLU A 8 8.58 32.57 28.12
C GLU A 8 8.01 32.60 26.70
N LEU A 9 7.38 33.70 26.29
CA LEU A 9 6.87 33.85 24.91
C LEU A 9 7.99 33.77 23.87
N ARG A 10 9.17 34.31 24.16
CA ARG A 10 10.34 34.19 23.28
C ARG A 10 10.83 32.74 23.20
N ALA A 11 10.88 32.03 24.32
CA ALA A 11 11.26 30.62 24.35
C ALA A 11 10.29 29.75 23.54
N ILE A 12 8.97 29.98 23.69
CA ILE A 12 7.93 29.30 22.91
C ILE A 12 8.08 29.60 21.43
N THR A 13 8.32 30.87 21.06
CA THR A 13 8.51 31.27 19.65
C THR A 13 9.73 30.59 19.02
N LEU A 14 10.84 30.48 19.76
CA LEU A 14 12.03 29.78 19.30
C LEU A 14 11.77 28.28 19.14
N GLY A 15 11.08 27.65 20.09
CA GLY A 15 10.67 26.26 20.01
C GLY A 15 9.77 25.98 18.80
N ALA A 16 8.78 26.85 18.55
CA ALA A 16 7.89 26.74 17.41
C ALA A 16 8.64 26.82 16.06
N ARG A 17 9.61 27.74 15.94
CA ARG A 17 10.46 27.83 14.73
C ARG A 17 11.33 26.60 14.52
N ALA A 18 11.93 26.06 15.59
CA ALA A 18 12.71 24.84 15.49
C ALA A 18 11.86 23.63 15.05
N LEU A 19 10.61 23.56 15.53
CA LEU A 19 9.64 22.54 15.09
C LEU A 19 9.26 22.72 13.62
N GLU A 20 9.05 23.96 13.16
CA GLU A 20 8.77 24.25 11.74
C GLU A 20 9.91 23.77 10.84
N ASP A 21 11.17 24.07 11.20
CA ASP A 21 12.35 23.63 10.46
C ASP A 21 12.51 22.10 10.45
N ALA A 22 12.21 21.44 11.57
CA ALA A 22 12.25 19.99 11.67
C ALA A 22 11.15 19.35 10.78
N ALA A 23 9.94 19.90 10.81
CA ALA A 23 8.84 19.44 9.98
C ALA A 23 9.16 19.60 8.48
N ARG A 24 9.76 20.73 8.09
CA ARG A 24 10.17 20.96 6.70
C ARG A 24 11.20 19.93 6.22
N LYS A 25 12.24 19.66 7.01
CA LYS A 25 13.23 18.61 6.69
C LYS A 25 12.61 17.22 6.59
N GLN A 26 11.63 16.94 7.45
CA GLN A 26 10.92 15.66 7.42
C GLN A 26 10.03 15.53 6.19
N ALA A 27 9.36 16.61 5.77
CA ALA A 27 8.60 16.65 4.53
C ALA A 27 9.50 16.41 3.31
N GLU A 28 10.64 17.10 3.21
CA GLU A 28 11.62 16.88 2.13
C GLU A 28 12.13 15.42 2.08
N ARG A 29 12.35 14.81 3.25
CA ARG A 29 12.74 13.40 3.33
C ARG A 29 11.61 12.47 2.86
N ALA A 30 10.37 12.76 3.24
CA ALA A 30 9.21 11.98 2.83
C ALA A 30 9.02 12.05 1.30
N GLU A 31 9.13 13.24 0.70
CA GLU A 31 9.05 13.42 -0.76
C GLU A 31 10.12 12.62 -1.50
N ARG A 32 11.37 12.63 -1.01
CA ARG A 32 12.45 11.81 -1.59
C ARG A 32 12.14 10.32 -1.52
N LEU A 33 11.59 9.84 -0.40
CA LEU A 33 11.22 8.44 -0.25
C LEU A 33 10.05 8.05 -1.16
N ILE A 34 9.02 8.90 -1.27
CA ILE A 34 7.91 8.69 -2.20
C ILE A 34 8.44 8.58 -3.64
N THR A 35 9.31 9.52 -4.04
CA THR A 35 9.93 9.51 -5.37
C THR A 35 10.73 8.22 -5.62
N LEU A 36 11.49 7.73 -4.63
CA LEU A 36 12.24 6.47 -4.75
C LEU A 36 11.30 5.26 -4.87
N ILE A 37 10.20 5.25 -4.12
CA ILE A 37 9.17 4.19 -4.21
C ILE A 37 8.52 4.22 -5.60
N GLU A 38 8.16 5.39 -6.12
CA GLU A 38 7.60 5.56 -7.47
C GLU A 38 8.58 5.09 -8.56
N GLN A 39 9.87 5.41 -8.42
CA GLN A 39 10.90 4.93 -9.36
C GLN A 39 11.10 3.42 -9.30
N GLU A 40 11.08 2.83 -8.10
CA GLU A 40 11.25 1.39 -7.93
C GLU A 40 10.02 0.61 -8.43
N THR A 41 8.82 1.12 -8.17
CA THR A 41 7.57 0.56 -8.68
C THR A 41 7.48 0.71 -10.21
N ALA A 42 7.95 1.81 -10.79
CA ALA A 42 8.04 1.97 -12.25
C ALA A 42 9.06 1.00 -12.88
N LYS A 43 10.23 0.78 -12.24
CA LYS A 43 11.24 -0.19 -12.72
C LYS A 43 10.77 -1.64 -12.63
N SER A 44 10.03 -1.97 -11.58
CA SER A 44 9.49 -3.33 -11.35
C SER A 44 8.20 -3.60 -12.14
N GLY A 45 7.47 -2.56 -12.54
CA GLY A 45 6.12 -2.67 -13.10
C GLY A 45 6.05 -3.17 -14.55
N ASP A 46 7.06 -2.92 -15.39
CA ASP A 46 6.93 -3.18 -16.84
C ASP A 46 7.78 -4.36 -17.35
N ALA A 47 8.93 -4.64 -16.72
CA ALA A 47 9.92 -5.54 -17.30
C ALA A 47 9.73 -7.04 -16.95
N ALA A 48 8.90 -7.40 -15.96
CA ALA A 48 8.86 -8.77 -15.43
C ALA A 48 7.48 -9.43 -15.34
N LEU A 49 6.39 -8.72 -15.69
CA LEU A 49 5.03 -9.24 -15.53
C LEU A 49 4.56 -10.07 -16.74
N LYS A 50 5.25 -9.96 -17.88
CA LYS A 50 4.98 -10.72 -19.09
C LYS A 50 6.20 -11.47 -19.58
N ARG A 51 5.96 -12.70 -20.04
CA ARG A 51 6.92 -13.53 -20.76
C ARG A 51 7.03 -13.02 -22.21
N GLN A 52 8.11 -13.43 -22.89
CA GLN A 52 8.33 -13.12 -24.31
C GLN A 52 7.24 -13.68 -25.25
N ASP A 53 6.45 -14.67 -24.79
CA ASP A 53 5.31 -15.24 -25.52
C ASP A 53 4.00 -14.44 -25.32
N GLY A 54 4.06 -13.30 -24.62
CA GLY A 54 2.90 -12.44 -24.35
C GLY A 54 2.01 -12.90 -23.19
N ARG A 55 2.32 -14.04 -22.54
CA ARG A 55 1.60 -14.52 -21.36
C ARG A 55 2.13 -13.88 -20.08
N LEU A 56 1.29 -13.76 -19.06
CA LEU A 56 1.73 -13.29 -17.76
C LEU A 56 2.68 -14.31 -17.10
N THR A 57 3.71 -13.81 -16.42
CA THR A 57 4.54 -14.61 -15.51
C THR A 57 3.77 -14.93 -14.24
N GLU A 58 4.26 -15.84 -13.39
CA GLU A 58 3.69 -16.06 -12.05
C GLU A 58 3.64 -14.75 -11.24
N ALA A 59 4.66 -13.89 -11.37
CA ALA A 59 4.67 -12.56 -10.78
C ALA A 59 3.58 -11.64 -11.37
N GLY A 60 3.38 -11.66 -12.70
CA GLY A 60 2.29 -10.96 -13.38
C GLY A 60 0.91 -11.44 -12.96
N ILE A 61 0.76 -12.75 -12.74
CA ILE A 61 -0.47 -13.37 -12.25
C ILE A 61 -0.76 -12.95 -10.80
N ALA A 62 0.25 -12.95 -9.93
CA ALA A 62 0.12 -12.52 -8.55
C ALA A 62 -0.25 -11.03 -8.45
N ALA A 63 0.40 -10.18 -9.25
CA ALA A 63 0.10 -8.76 -9.32
C ALA A 63 -1.33 -8.49 -9.85
N LEU A 64 -1.77 -9.25 -10.86
CA LEU A 64 -3.15 -9.17 -11.37
C LEU A 64 -4.18 -9.57 -10.31
N ASN A 65 -3.90 -10.62 -9.52
CA ASN A 65 -4.76 -11.01 -8.41
C ASN A 65 -4.82 -9.93 -7.31
N ALA A 66 -3.68 -9.31 -6.96
CA ALA A 66 -3.63 -8.21 -6.00
C ALA A 66 -4.41 -6.98 -6.48
N ALA A 67 -4.36 -6.67 -7.79
CA ALA A 67 -5.20 -5.62 -8.38
C ALA A 67 -6.69 -5.91 -8.23
N PHE A 68 -7.12 -7.16 -8.44
CA PHE A 68 -8.52 -7.54 -8.20
C PHE A 68 -8.93 -7.46 -6.73
N GLU A 69 -8.02 -7.76 -5.81
CA GLU A 69 -8.23 -7.58 -4.38
C GLU A 69 -8.36 -6.10 -3.98
N ALA A 70 -7.59 -5.21 -4.61
CA ALA A 70 -7.69 -3.77 -4.47
C ALA A 70 -8.95 -3.15 -5.12
N GLY A 71 -9.80 -3.97 -5.75
CA GLY A 71 -11.07 -3.52 -6.35
C GLY A 71 -10.96 -3.01 -7.79
N VAL A 72 -9.83 -3.19 -8.46
CA VAL A 72 -9.61 -2.77 -9.85
C VAL A 72 -10.59 -3.47 -10.80
N THR A 73 -11.12 -2.72 -11.77
CA THR A 73 -12.06 -3.27 -12.76
C THR A 73 -11.34 -4.12 -13.81
N LEU A 74 -12.11 -4.93 -14.56
CA LEU A 74 -11.54 -5.78 -15.62
C LEU A 74 -10.84 -4.96 -16.71
N THR A 75 -11.41 -3.80 -17.06
CA THR A 75 -10.89 -2.92 -18.11
C THR A 75 -9.59 -2.26 -17.64
N GLU A 76 -9.54 -1.75 -16.41
CA GLU A 76 -8.33 -1.16 -15.83
C GLU A 76 -7.22 -2.19 -15.71
N ALA A 77 -7.53 -3.41 -15.25
CA ALA A 77 -6.56 -4.50 -15.18
C ALA A 77 -6.07 -4.93 -16.57
N ALA A 78 -6.95 -4.97 -17.57
CA ALA A 78 -6.57 -5.28 -18.95
C ALA A 78 -5.58 -4.24 -19.51
N THR A 79 -5.84 -2.95 -19.26
CA THR A 79 -4.97 -1.84 -19.67
C THR A 79 -3.63 -1.86 -18.91
N GLN A 80 -3.68 -1.95 -17.58
CA GLN A 80 -2.48 -1.88 -16.72
C GLN A 80 -1.50 -3.03 -16.98
N PHE A 81 -2.00 -4.23 -17.24
CA PHE A 81 -1.17 -5.40 -17.52
C PHE A 81 -1.00 -5.65 -19.03
N GLY A 82 -1.61 -4.82 -19.88
CA GLY A 82 -1.64 -4.93 -21.34
C GLY A 82 -2.21 -6.27 -21.86
N ILE A 83 -3.11 -6.91 -21.12
CA ILE A 83 -3.71 -8.20 -21.49
C ILE A 83 -5.08 -7.98 -22.14
N HIS A 84 -5.56 -8.98 -22.89
CA HIS A 84 -6.91 -8.91 -23.45
C HIS A 84 -7.97 -8.99 -22.34
N LEU A 85 -9.10 -8.31 -22.52
CA LEU A 85 -10.19 -8.25 -21.52
C LEU A 85 -10.74 -9.64 -21.16
N SER A 86 -10.82 -10.55 -22.14
CA SER A 86 -11.22 -11.94 -21.90
C SER A 86 -10.25 -12.68 -20.98
N ALA A 87 -8.95 -12.40 -21.06
CA ALA A 87 -7.92 -12.99 -20.21
C ALA A 87 -8.05 -12.47 -18.77
N ALA A 88 -8.29 -11.17 -18.60
CA ALA A 88 -8.59 -10.57 -17.30
C ALA A 88 -9.86 -11.18 -16.67
N SER A 89 -10.93 -11.32 -17.47
CA SER A 89 -12.19 -11.95 -17.03
C SER A 89 -12.00 -13.41 -16.60
N TYR A 90 -11.27 -14.19 -17.40
CA TYR A 90 -10.95 -15.57 -17.09
C TYR A 90 -10.15 -15.67 -15.78
N ARG A 91 -9.14 -14.83 -15.60
CA ARG A 91 -8.34 -14.83 -14.36
C ARG A 91 -9.17 -14.43 -13.13
N ARG A 92 -10.05 -13.42 -13.26
CA ARG A 92 -10.94 -13.01 -12.16
C ARG A 92 -11.85 -14.16 -11.71
N SER A 93 -12.28 -15.01 -12.64
CA SER A 93 -13.10 -16.18 -12.31
C SER A 93 -12.32 -17.22 -11.50
N ILE A 94 -11.06 -17.50 -11.88
CA ILE A 94 -10.15 -18.39 -11.15
C ILE A 94 -9.87 -17.83 -9.75
N TRP A 95 -9.49 -16.56 -9.66
CA TRP A 95 -9.20 -15.88 -8.38
C TRP A 95 -10.39 -15.92 -7.42
N ARG A 96 -11.62 -15.68 -7.90
CA ARG A 96 -12.84 -15.82 -7.07
C ARG A 96 -13.08 -17.25 -6.61
N ALA A 97 -12.84 -18.24 -7.47
CA ALA A 97 -12.98 -19.65 -7.13
C ALA A 97 -11.95 -20.09 -6.07
N GLU A 98 -10.71 -19.57 -6.15
CA GLU A 98 -9.66 -19.80 -5.14
C GLU A 98 -10.04 -19.19 -3.78
N ARG A 99 -10.52 -17.94 -3.74
CA ARG A 99 -11.00 -17.31 -2.49
C ARG A 99 -12.22 -18.00 -1.88
N SER A 100 -13.06 -18.61 -2.70
CA SER A 100 -14.24 -19.35 -2.21
C SER A 100 -13.87 -20.72 -1.62
N ARG A 101 -12.66 -21.22 -1.88
CA ARG A 101 -12.13 -22.48 -1.35
C ARG A 101 -11.29 -22.30 -0.10
N GLU A 102 -10.94 -21.07 0.25
CA GLU A 102 -10.26 -20.75 1.50
C GLU A 102 -11.30 -20.89 2.65
N PRO A 103 -11.17 -21.87 3.56
CA PRO A 103 -12.02 -21.88 4.74
C PRO A 103 -11.68 -20.62 5.53
N GLN A 104 -12.71 -19.89 5.95
CA GLN A 104 -12.58 -18.79 6.91
C GLN A 104 -11.66 -19.25 8.04
N ALA A 105 -10.44 -18.70 8.08
CA ALA A 105 -9.57 -18.86 9.23
C ALA A 105 -10.40 -18.43 10.44
N ALA A 106 -10.56 -19.37 11.37
CA ALA A 106 -11.41 -19.27 12.53
C ALA A 106 -11.36 -17.86 13.12
N VAL A 107 -12.53 -17.26 13.29
CA VAL A 107 -12.75 -16.28 14.35
C VAL A 107 -12.39 -17.02 15.63
N GLN A 108 -11.15 -16.86 16.08
CA GLN A 108 -10.66 -17.42 17.32
C GLN A 108 -11.38 -16.64 18.42
N GLY A 109 -12.55 -17.17 18.79
CA GLY A 109 -13.36 -16.66 19.87
C GLY A 109 -12.54 -16.64 21.16
N ASN A 110 -12.56 -15.50 21.83
CA ASN A 110 -12.23 -15.37 23.24
C ASN A 110 -12.86 -16.51 24.04
N LEU A 111 -12.05 -17.44 24.50
CA LEU A 111 -12.34 -18.26 25.68
C LEU A 111 -11.33 -17.85 26.74
N GLY A 112 -11.58 -16.67 27.32
CA GLY A 112 -11.03 -16.32 28.61
C GLY A 112 -11.77 -17.09 29.69
N GLU A 113 -10.97 -17.66 30.60
CA GLU A 113 -11.33 -17.97 31.99
C GLU A 113 -12.30 -19.14 32.22
N GLN A 114 -11.71 -20.33 32.42
CA GLN A 114 -12.21 -21.24 33.45
C GLN A 114 -11.14 -21.34 34.53
N GLY A 115 -11.31 -20.53 35.59
CA GLY A 115 -10.72 -20.79 36.89
C GLY A 115 -11.55 -21.88 37.57
N CYS A 116 -10.91 -22.98 37.96
CA CYS A 116 -11.53 -24.01 38.77
C CYS A 116 -11.61 -23.52 40.23
N GLU A 117 -12.82 -23.44 40.77
CA GLU A 117 -13.08 -23.50 42.22
C GLU A 117 -13.14 -24.96 42.70
#